data_AF-A0A961R4E2-F1
#
_entry.id   AF-A0A961R4E2-F1
#
_cell.length_a   1.000
_cell.length_b   1.000
_cell.length_c   1.000
_cell.angle_alpha   90.00
_cell.angle_beta   90.00
_cell.angle_gamma   90.00
#
_symmetry.space_group_name_H-M   'P 1'
#
loop_
_entity.id
_entity.type
_entity.pdbx_description
1 polymer ?
#
loop_
_entity_poly.entity_id
_entity_poly.type
_entity_poly.pdbx_seq_one_letter_code
_entity_poly.pdbx_strand_id
1 'polypeptide(L)'
;MLKKTEPLLTLENAGIERSGNWLVRGVSFAMAAGEIVTLIGPNGSGKSTTARMALGILKPDEGSVRRRAGLRIAYVPQKLAVDWTLPLTVQRFLHLTGHISEREAAGAMAETGVSHLAQAQMRNLSGGEFQRVLLARAIARKPQLLVLDEPVQGVDFNGEIALYDLIKRIRDELDCGILLISHDLHVVMAATDRVICLNGHVCCSGTPTAVASSAEYKALFGGRAASTLAVYEHHHDHTHLPDGRVKHADGTITEHCHPEDGHHDHEHSHGHAHNHGKDGIGKDGHDA
;
A
#
# COMPACT_ATOMS: atom_id res chain seq x y z
N MET A 1 12.70 -25.12 18.83
CA MET A 1 11.87 -24.22 19.68
C MET A 1 12.06 -22.80 19.18
N LEU A 2 11.10 -22.26 18.42
CA LEU A 2 11.12 -20.86 17.97
C LEU A 2 10.96 -19.98 19.23
N LYS A 3 11.93 -19.10 19.51
CA LYS A 3 11.79 -18.09 20.56
C LYS A 3 10.52 -17.30 20.27
N LYS A 4 9.52 -17.38 21.16
CA LYS A 4 8.35 -16.51 21.11
C LYS A 4 8.85 -15.10 21.45
N THR A 5 9.19 -14.33 20.42
CA THR A 5 9.61 -12.94 20.58
C THR A 5 8.44 -12.18 21.21
N GLU A 6 8.69 -11.50 22.32
CA GLU A 6 7.67 -10.68 22.97
C GLU A 6 7.14 -9.64 21.97
N PRO A 7 5.84 -9.35 21.87
CA PRO A 7 5.35 -8.34 20.96
C PRO A 7 5.84 -6.94 21.35
N LEU A 8 6.03 -6.06 20.36
CA LEU A 8 6.30 -4.64 20.58
C LEU A 8 5.04 -3.92 21.08
N LEU A 9 3.90 -4.29 20.52
CA LEU A 9 2.59 -3.67 20.73
C LEU A 9 1.52 -4.77 20.73
N THR A 10 0.53 -4.66 21.61
CA THR A 10 -0.66 -5.51 21.62
C THR A 10 -1.89 -4.67 21.91
N LEU A 11 -2.91 -4.82 21.08
CA LEU A 11 -4.26 -4.29 21.30
C LEU A 11 -5.16 -5.47 21.63
N GLU A 12 -6.00 -5.32 22.66
CA GLU A 12 -6.96 -6.34 23.08
C GLU A 12 -8.34 -5.71 23.24
N ASN A 13 -9.25 -6.09 22.34
CA ASN A 13 -10.64 -5.64 22.25
C ASN A 13 -10.76 -4.10 22.34
N ALA A 14 -9.79 -3.40 21.75
CA ALA A 14 -9.65 -1.98 21.91
C ALA A 14 -10.71 -1.23 21.07
N GLY A 15 -11.30 -0.20 21.66
CA GLY A 15 -12.36 0.60 21.02
C GLY A 15 -12.28 2.08 21.36
N ILE A 16 -12.77 2.91 20.44
CA ILE A 16 -12.90 4.36 20.59
C ILE A 16 -14.32 4.78 20.21
N GLU A 17 -14.99 5.46 21.13
CA GLU A 17 -16.33 6.01 20.95
C GLU A 17 -16.29 7.54 21.03
N ARG A 18 -16.93 8.23 20.08
CA ARG A 18 -17.05 9.69 20.10
C ARG A 18 -18.49 10.09 19.81
N SER A 19 -19.05 10.95 20.67
CA SER A 19 -20.41 11.48 20.52
C SER A 19 -21.48 10.39 20.29
N GLY A 20 -21.36 9.26 21.00
CA GLY A 20 -22.29 8.12 20.90
C GLY A 20 -22.12 7.22 19.67
N ASN A 21 -21.08 7.45 18.86
CA ASN A 21 -20.74 6.63 17.70
C ASN A 21 -19.39 5.94 17.88
N TRP A 22 -19.37 4.62 17.67
CA TRP A 22 -18.13 3.85 17.64
C TRP A 22 -17.34 4.19 16.38
N LEU A 23 -16.15 4.77 16.57
CA LEU A 23 -15.22 4.99 15.47
C LEU A 23 -14.48 3.70 15.12
N VAL A 24 -14.09 2.94 16.16
CA VAL A 24 -13.59 1.56 16.06
C VAL A 24 -13.99 0.80 17.31
N ARG A 25 -14.25 -0.51 17.20
CA ARG A 25 -14.58 -1.35 18.35
C ARG A 25 -14.04 -2.76 18.20
N GLY A 26 -13.60 -3.37 19.30
CA GLY A 26 -13.18 -4.77 19.34
C GLY A 26 -11.90 -5.07 18.56
N VAL A 27 -11.00 -4.09 18.42
CA VAL A 27 -9.76 -4.26 17.64
C VAL A 27 -8.74 -5.02 18.47
N SER A 28 -8.31 -6.19 17.97
CA SER A 28 -7.34 -7.07 18.62
C SER A 28 -6.24 -7.47 17.64
N PHE A 29 -4.99 -7.10 17.92
CA PHE A 29 -3.81 -7.58 17.18
C PHE A 29 -2.53 -7.34 17.97
N ALA A 30 -1.47 -8.05 17.61
CA ALA A 30 -0.13 -7.86 18.17
C ALA A 30 0.91 -7.68 17.06
N MET A 31 1.94 -6.87 17.31
CA MET A 31 3.02 -6.64 16.35
C MET A 31 4.35 -7.11 16.90
N ALA A 32 5.12 -7.84 16.09
CA ALA A 32 6.49 -8.22 16.41
C ALA A 32 7.51 -7.24 15.82
N ALA A 33 8.76 -7.34 16.26
CA ALA A 33 9.89 -6.71 15.58
C ALA A 33 10.12 -7.39 14.23
N GLY A 34 10.62 -6.63 13.26
CA GLY A 34 10.86 -7.12 11.91
C GLY A 34 9.60 -7.53 11.14
N GLU A 35 8.40 -7.13 11.58
CA GLU A 35 7.13 -7.42 10.90
C GLU A 35 6.53 -6.12 10.33
N ILE A 36 6.10 -6.15 9.07
CA ILE A 36 5.26 -5.12 8.46
C ILE A 36 3.81 -5.56 8.56
N VAL A 37 3.04 -4.84 9.38
CA VAL A 37 1.59 -5.02 9.51
C VAL A 37 0.88 -3.85 8.86
N THR A 38 -0.02 -4.14 7.92
CA THR A 38 -0.77 -3.08 7.22
C THR A 38 -2.24 -3.07 7.60
N LEU A 39 -2.74 -1.92 8.05
CA LEU A 39 -4.15 -1.64 8.23
C LEU A 39 -4.75 -1.13 6.91
N ILE A 40 -5.68 -1.88 6.35
CA ILE A 40 -6.42 -1.52 5.13
C ILE A 40 -7.90 -1.31 5.43
N GLY A 41 -8.59 -0.54 4.60
CA GLY A 41 -10.01 -0.29 4.72
C GLY A 41 -10.45 1.00 4.03
N PRO A 42 -11.75 1.21 3.80
CA PRO A 42 -12.27 2.41 3.18
C PRO A 42 -12.01 3.67 4.04
N ASN A 43 -12.24 4.85 3.45
CA ASN A 43 -12.17 6.10 4.19
C ASN A 43 -13.22 6.10 5.31
N GLY A 44 -12.83 6.57 6.50
CA GLY A 44 -13.70 6.55 7.68
C GLY A 44 -13.77 5.22 8.43
N SER A 45 -13.06 4.17 7.98
CA SER A 45 -13.07 2.86 8.67
C SER A 45 -12.36 2.83 10.03
N GLY A 46 -11.71 3.93 10.42
CA GLY A 46 -11.04 4.09 11.71
C GLY A 46 -9.57 3.66 11.75
N LYS A 47 -8.89 3.58 10.60
CA LYS A 47 -7.45 3.19 10.51
C LYS A 47 -6.55 4.12 11.31
N SER A 48 -6.61 5.42 11.04
CA SER A 48 -5.81 6.44 11.76
C SER A 48 -6.22 6.54 13.23
N THR A 49 -7.49 6.28 13.57
CA THR A 49 -7.96 6.18 14.97
C THR A 49 -7.31 5.00 15.68
N THR A 50 -7.28 3.82 15.04
CA THR A 50 -6.62 2.61 15.55
C THR A 50 -5.13 2.84 15.74
N ALA A 51 -4.47 3.50 14.78
CA ALA A 51 -3.05 3.83 14.90
C ALA A 51 -2.77 4.82 16.03
N ARG A 52 -3.56 5.89 16.17
CA ARG A 52 -3.43 6.84 17.29
C ARG A 52 -3.69 6.18 18.64
N MET A 53 -4.60 5.20 18.70
CA MET A 53 -4.84 4.37 19.89
C MET A 53 -3.64 3.46 20.18
N ALA A 54 -3.11 2.78 19.16
CA ALA A 54 -1.90 1.98 19.22
C ALA A 54 -0.69 2.80 19.72
N LEU A 55 -0.58 4.07 19.31
CA LEU A 55 0.44 5.04 19.74
C LEU A 55 0.16 5.68 21.12
N GLY A 56 -1.07 5.60 21.62
CA GLY A 56 -1.47 6.15 22.93
C GLY A 56 -1.70 7.64 22.91
N ILE A 57 -1.79 8.20 21.71
CA ILE A 57 -2.30 9.55 21.46
C ILE A 57 -3.78 9.60 21.84
N LEU A 58 -4.50 8.49 21.61
CA LEU A 58 -5.88 8.29 22.06
C LEU A 58 -5.92 7.15 23.07
N LYS A 59 -6.54 7.38 24.23
CA LYS A 59 -6.83 6.32 25.21
C LYS A 59 -8.03 5.51 24.72
N PRO A 60 -7.98 4.16 24.74
CA PRO A 60 -9.16 3.34 24.46
C PRO A 60 -10.28 3.62 25.46
N ASP A 61 -11.51 3.67 24.95
CA ASP A 61 -12.74 3.72 25.75
C ASP A 61 -13.17 2.29 26.18
N GLU A 62 -12.81 1.28 25.38
CA GLU A 62 -12.99 -0.15 25.66
C GLU A 62 -11.68 -0.90 25.39
N GLY A 63 -11.42 -1.99 26.12
CA GLY A 63 -10.25 -2.84 25.92
C GLY A 63 -8.93 -2.26 26.44
N SER A 64 -7.80 -2.74 25.93
CA SER A 64 -6.48 -2.30 26.38
C SER A 64 -5.44 -2.23 25.26
N VAL A 65 -4.44 -1.36 25.46
CA VAL A 65 -3.25 -1.27 24.61
C VAL A 65 -2.03 -1.47 25.50
N ARG A 66 -1.23 -2.51 25.21
CA ARG A 66 0.04 -2.78 25.88
C ARG A 66 1.19 -2.55 24.92
N ARG A 67 2.26 -1.96 25.42
CA ARG A 67 3.51 -1.73 24.69
C ARG A 67 4.66 -2.25 25.52
N ARG A 68 5.71 -2.70 24.85
CA ARG A 68 6.96 -3.00 25.53
C ARG A 68 7.47 -1.75 26.24
N ALA A 69 7.97 -1.92 27.47
CA ALA A 69 8.55 -0.82 28.22
C ALA A 69 9.77 -0.23 27.47
N GLY A 70 9.87 1.10 27.43
CA GLY A 70 10.97 1.79 26.75
C GLY A 70 10.94 1.71 25.22
N LEU A 71 9.82 1.28 24.62
CA LEU A 71 9.67 1.17 23.16
C LEU A 71 9.89 2.53 22.48
N ARG A 72 10.87 2.60 21.59
CA ARG A 72 11.08 3.77 20.74
C ARG A 72 10.13 3.73 19.56
N ILE A 73 9.25 4.73 19.47
CA ILE A 73 8.23 4.80 18.42
C ILE A 73 8.45 6.06 17.59
N ALA A 74 8.35 5.92 16.27
CA ALA A 74 8.25 7.05 15.35
C ALA A 74 6.91 6.99 14.62
N TYR A 75 6.30 8.16 14.40
CA TYR A 75 5.03 8.30 13.70
C TYR A 75 5.18 9.30 12.56
N VAL A 76 4.79 8.88 11.36
CA VAL A 76 4.67 9.73 10.17
C VAL A 76 3.18 9.92 9.89
N PRO A 77 2.64 11.13 10.12
CA PRO A 77 1.22 11.41 9.88
C PRO A 77 0.91 11.59 8.39
N GLN A 78 -0.34 11.33 8.03
CA GLN A 78 -0.87 11.53 6.68
C GLN A 78 -0.71 12.98 6.19
N LYS A 79 -0.98 13.96 7.07
CA LYS A 79 -0.80 15.38 6.78
C LYS A 79 -0.06 16.05 7.91
N LEU A 80 0.97 16.81 7.56
CA LEU A 80 1.67 17.70 8.47
C LEU A 80 1.15 19.13 8.25
N ALA A 81 0.52 19.70 9.28
CA ALA A 81 0.12 21.11 9.25
C ALA A 81 1.36 21.96 9.58
N VAL A 82 2.03 22.46 8.54
CA VAL A 82 3.13 23.42 8.66
C VAL A 82 2.68 24.77 8.12
N ASP A 83 2.93 25.84 8.87
CA ASP A 83 2.82 27.18 8.34
C ASP A 83 4.02 27.44 7.40
N TRP A 84 3.74 27.45 6.10
CA TRP A 84 4.75 27.59 5.04
C TRP A 84 5.35 29.00 4.93
N THR A 85 4.84 29.97 5.70
CA THR A 85 5.47 31.29 5.80
C THR A 85 6.81 31.22 6.54
N LEU A 86 7.02 30.19 7.37
CA LEU A 86 8.26 29.98 8.11
C LEU A 86 9.36 29.39 7.20
N PRO A 87 10.56 29.98 7.14
CA PRO A 87 11.69 29.38 6.44
C PRO A 87 12.16 28.15 7.22
N LEU A 88 11.87 26.98 6.66
CA LEU A 88 12.15 25.68 7.25
C LEU A 88 12.87 24.81 6.22
N THR A 89 14.18 24.65 6.39
CA THR A 89 14.98 23.72 5.59
C THR A 89 14.79 22.28 6.06
N VAL A 90 15.15 21.31 5.22
CA VAL A 90 15.19 19.88 5.58
C VAL A 90 16.04 19.64 6.82
N GLN A 91 17.26 20.17 6.87
CA GLN A 91 18.14 20.03 8.03
C GLN A 91 17.48 20.57 9.30
N ARG A 92 16.92 21.79 9.26
CA ARG A 92 16.24 22.38 10.41
C ARG A 92 15.01 21.57 10.83
N PHE A 93 14.27 21.02 9.86
CA PHE A 93 13.14 20.16 10.13
C PHE A 93 13.56 18.90 10.89
N LEU A 94 14.65 18.23 10.51
CA LEU A 94 15.17 17.03 11.19
C LEU A 94 15.47 17.29 12.67
N HIS A 95 16.00 18.46 13.03
CA HIS A 95 16.33 18.82 14.42
C HIS A 95 15.15 19.37 15.26
N LEU A 96 13.96 19.56 14.67
CA LEU A 96 12.87 20.34 15.30
C LEU A 96 12.29 19.76 16.61
N THR A 97 12.15 18.43 16.79
CA THR A 97 11.44 17.84 17.95
C THR A 97 12.31 17.03 18.90
N GLY A 98 13.61 17.30 18.92
CA GLY A 98 14.53 16.85 19.97
C GLY A 98 15.96 16.66 19.46
N HIS A 99 16.82 16.12 20.32
CA HIS A 99 18.24 15.96 20.00
C HIS A 99 18.43 14.81 19.00
N ILE A 100 18.73 15.18 17.76
CA ILE A 100 19.28 14.31 16.73
C ILE A 100 20.66 14.89 16.44
N SER A 101 21.72 14.08 16.56
CA SER A 101 23.07 14.52 16.20
C SER A 101 23.18 14.72 14.69
N GLU A 102 24.11 15.58 14.24
CA GLU A 102 24.38 15.77 12.81
C GLU A 102 24.73 14.44 12.11
N ARG A 103 25.39 13.52 12.80
CA ARG A 103 25.70 12.19 12.28
C ARG A 103 24.45 11.33 12.05
N GLU A 104 23.51 11.34 12.99
CA GLU A 104 22.24 10.62 12.85
C GLU A 104 21.36 11.23 11.76
N ALA A 105 21.31 12.56 11.67
CA ALA A 105 20.59 13.26 10.62
C ALA A 105 21.18 12.94 9.23
N ALA A 106 22.50 13.02 9.08
CA ALA A 106 23.18 12.69 7.83
C ALA A 106 23.00 11.22 7.42
N GLY A 107 23.08 10.29 8.38
CA GLY A 107 22.82 8.87 8.14
C GLY A 107 21.41 8.63 7.62
N ALA A 108 20.40 9.18 8.30
CA ALA A 108 19.01 9.01 7.89
C ALA A 108 18.67 9.68 6.54
N MET A 109 19.28 10.83 6.24
CA MET A 109 19.14 11.46 4.92
C MET A 109 19.78 10.62 3.81
N ALA A 110 20.90 9.95 4.09
CA ALA A 110 21.55 9.05 3.15
C ALA A 110 20.70 7.80 2.89
N GLU A 111 20.19 7.16 3.94
CA GLU A 111 19.32 5.96 3.86
C GLU A 111 18.05 6.23 3.03
N THR A 112 17.49 7.42 3.14
CA THR A 112 16.27 7.83 2.40
C THR A 112 16.52 8.47 1.03
N GLY A 113 17.77 8.78 0.69
CA GLY A 113 18.17 9.38 -0.59
C GLY A 113 17.97 10.89 -0.71
N VAL A 114 17.85 11.62 0.41
CA VAL A 114 17.54 13.06 0.44
C VAL A 114 18.70 13.95 0.90
N SER A 115 19.93 13.42 1.00
CA SER A 115 21.11 14.18 1.44
C SER A 115 21.36 15.46 0.64
N HIS A 116 21.06 15.46 -0.66
CA HIS A 116 21.21 16.63 -1.53
C HIS A 116 20.19 17.75 -1.23
N LEU A 117 19.12 17.44 -0.50
CA LEU A 117 18.05 18.38 -0.15
C LEU A 117 18.24 19.03 1.23
N ALA A 118 19.36 18.76 1.93
CA ALA A 118 19.56 19.23 3.31
C ALA A 118 19.29 20.74 3.52
N GLN A 119 19.68 21.58 2.54
CA GLN A 119 19.47 23.03 2.56
C GLN A 119 18.21 23.49 1.80
N ALA A 120 17.50 22.58 1.14
CA ALA A 120 16.27 22.89 0.44
C ALA A 120 15.16 23.26 1.42
N GLN A 121 14.27 24.17 1.01
CA GLN A 121 13.09 24.54 1.78
C GLN A 121 12.05 23.43 1.71
N MET A 122 11.45 23.05 2.84
CA MET A 122 10.42 22.01 2.91
C MET A 122 9.25 22.26 1.96
N ARG A 123 8.89 23.53 1.72
CA ARG A 123 7.79 23.94 0.82
C ARG A 123 8.07 23.72 -0.66
N ASN A 124 9.34 23.58 -1.05
CA ASN A 124 9.76 23.42 -2.43
C ASN A 124 9.93 21.96 -2.84
N LEU A 125 9.74 21.02 -1.91
CA LEU A 125 9.90 19.60 -2.16
C LEU A 125 8.70 19.05 -2.94
N SER A 126 8.96 18.11 -3.84
CA SER A 126 7.90 17.26 -4.40
C SER A 126 7.24 16.39 -3.32
N GLY A 127 6.08 15.81 -3.62
CA GLY A 127 5.40 14.89 -2.70
C GLY A 127 6.29 13.72 -2.26
N GLY A 128 6.99 13.09 -3.20
CA GLY A 128 7.91 11.97 -2.91
C GLY A 128 9.12 12.38 -2.07
N GLU A 129 9.75 13.52 -2.38
CA GLU A 129 10.87 14.05 -1.58
C GLU A 129 10.43 14.42 -0.16
N PHE A 130 9.26 15.06 -0.04
CA PHE A 130 8.67 15.42 1.25
C PHE A 130 8.45 14.17 2.11
N GLN A 131 7.87 13.11 1.54
CA GLN A 131 7.67 11.83 2.25
C GLN A 131 8.99 11.17 2.67
N ARG A 132 10.00 11.18 1.80
CA ARG A 132 11.33 10.67 2.15
C ARG A 132 11.99 11.46 3.28
N VAL A 133 11.82 12.78 3.31
CA VAL A 133 12.29 13.62 4.42
C VAL A 133 11.54 13.32 5.73
N LEU A 134 10.23 13.07 5.67
CA LEU A 134 9.47 12.63 6.84
C LEU A 134 9.98 11.28 7.38
N LEU A 135 10.25 10.32 6.48
CA LEU A 135 10.87 9.05 6.83
C LEU A 135 12.27 9.24 7.42
N ALA A 136 13.11 10.09 6.82
CA ALA A 136 14.46 10.38 7.31
C ALA A 136 14.41 10.84 8.77
N ARG A 137 13.52 11.79 9.07
CA ARG A 137 13.32 12.26 10.43
C ARG A 137 12.83 11.15 11.38
N ALA A 138 11.92 10.29 10.91
CA ALA A 138 11.38 9.21 11.72
C ALA A 138 12.46 8.17 12.07
N ILE A 139 13.29 7.78 11.11
CA ILE A 139 14.33 6.76 11.28
C ILE A 139 15.59 7.27 11.98
N ALA A 140 15.85 8.58 11.96
CA ALA A 140 17.02 9.19 12.61
C ALA A 140 17.16 8.83 14.10
N ARG A 141 16.06 8.45 14.77
CA ARG A 141 16.04 8.01 16.18
C ARG A 141 16.11 6.49 16.37
N LYS A 142 16.31 5.72 15.31
CA LYS A 142 16.35 4.25 15.32
C LYS A 142 15.15 3.65 16.07
N PRO A 143 13.91 3.90 15.57
CA PRO A 143 12.70 3.42 16.20
C PRO A 143 12.67 1.88 16.19
N GLN A 144 12.01 1.30 17.18
CA GLN A 144 11.69 -0.13 17.22
C GLN A 144 10.30 -0.38 16.63
N LEU A 145 9.42 0.64 16.64
CA LEU A 145 8.12 0.63 15.96
C LEU A 145 8.00 1.90 15.12
N LEU A 146 7.79 1.74 13.82
CA LEU A 146 7.53 2.83 12.88
C LEU A 146 6.06 2.77 12.45
N VAL A 147 5.32 3.86 12.64
CA VAL A 147 3.92 3.95 12.22
C VAL A 147 3.80 4.94 11.07
N LEU A 148 3.29 4.49 9.94
CA LEU A 148 3.19 5.26 8.69
C LEU A 148 1.72 5.39 8.28
N ASP A 149 1.20 6.61 8.31
CA ASP A 149 -0.21 6.91 7.97
C ASP A 149 -0.32 7.42 6.55
N GLU A 150 -0.69 6.55 5.60
CA GLU A 150 -0.75 6.84 4.15
C GLU A 150 0.51 7.52 3.59
N PRO A 151 1.71 6.89 3.70
CA PRO A 151 2.98 7.52 3.35
C PRO A 151 3.13 7.81 1.84
N VAL A 152 2.31 7.19 0.99
CA VAL A 152 2.35 7.37 -0.47
C VAL A 152 1.40 8.45 -0.99
N GLN A 153 0.62 9.08 -0.11
CA GLN A 153 -0.35 10.07 -0.55
C GLN A 153 0.33 11.28 -1.24
N GLY A 154 -0.11 11.56 -2.48
CA GLY A 154 0.43 12.67 -3.27
C GLY A 154 1.77 12.39 -3.94
N VAL A 155 2.17 11.11 -4.02
CA VAL A 155 3.33 10.63 -4.77
C VAL A 155 2.84 10.04 -6.09
N ASP A 156 3.69 10.05 -7.12
CA ASP A 156 3.41 9.40 -8.40
C ASP A 156 3.65 7.88 -8.32
N PHE A 157 3.06 7.11 -9.22
CA PHE A 157 3.10 5.63 -9.18
C PHE A 157 4.52 5.04 -9.04
N ASN A 158 5.49 5.56 -9.81
CA ASN A 158 6.89 5.11 -9.72
C ASN A 158 7.52 5.47 -8.36
N GLY A 159 7.20 6.66 -7.84
CA GLY A 159 7.64 7.10 -6.52
C GLY A 159 7.03 6.27 -5.39
N GLU A 160 5.77 5.81 -5.53
CA GLU A 160 5.13 4.91 -4.56
C GLU A 160 5.92 3.62 -4.43
N ILE A 161 6.19 2.92 -5.54
CA ILE A 161 6.98 1.68 -5.55
C ILE A 161 8.34 1.90 -4.85
N ALA A 162 9.04 2.96 -5.24
CA ALA A 162 10.34 3.28 -4.66
C ALA A 162 10.28 3.62 -3.16
N LEU A 163 9.16 4.14 -2.67
CA LEU A 163 8.92 4.42 -1.25
C LEU A 163 8.63 3.14 -0.48
N TYR A 164 7.84 2.21 -1.03
CA TYR A 164 7.59 0.92 -0.40
C TYR A 164 8.86 0.07 -0.31
N ASP A 165 9.70 0.07 -1.34
CA ASP A 165 11.00 -0.59 -1.29
C ASP A 165 11.92 0.04 -0.24
N LEU A 166 11.85 1.36 -0.08
CA LEU A 166 12.56 2.05 0.99
C LEU A 166 12.05 1.64 2.38
N ILE A 167 10.74 1.55 2.57
CA ILE A 167 10.13 1.10 3.83
C ILE A 167 10.58 -0.33 4.19
N LYS A 168 10.63 -1.24 3.20
CA LYS A 168 11.16 -2.60 3.39
C LYS A 168 12.62 -2.60 3.84
N ARG A 169 13.48 -1.84 3.14
CA ARG A 169 14.90 -1.73 3.53
C ARG A 169 15.06 -1.19 4.94
N ILE A 170 14.29 -0.15 5.30
CA ILE A 170 14.29 0.41 6.67
C ILE A 170 13.90 -0.65 7.70
N ARG A 171 12.88 -1.48 7.41
CA ARG A 171 12.50 -2.61 8.28
C ARG A 171 13.68 -3.55 8.49
N ASP A 172 14.31 -3.98 7.40
CA ASP A 172 15.38 -4.97 7.40
C ASP A 172 16.65 -4.44 8.11
N GLU A 173 17.02 -3.19 7.86
CA GLU A 173 18.22 -2.56 8.42
C GLU A 173 18.09 -2.21 9.90
N LEU A 174 16.90 -1.79 10.34
CA LEU A 174 16.66 -1.38 11.74
C LEU A 174 16.07 -2.48 12.62
N ASP A 175 15.68 -3.63 12.05
CA ASP A 175 14.92 -4.69 12.72
C ASP A 175 13.70 -4.15 13.50
N CYS A 176 13.00 -3.19 12.88
CA CYS A 176 11.87 -2.51 13.49
C CYS A 176 10.54 -3.10 13.02
N GLY A 177 9.51 -3.07 13.86
CA GLY A 177 8.14 -3.36 13.41
C GLY A 177 7.57 -2.14 12.68
N ILE A 178 6.84 -2.35 11.57
CA ILE A 178 6.20 -1.27 10.81
C ILE A 178 4.69 -1.44 10.83
N LEU A 179 3.96 -0.43 11.33
CA LEU A 179 2.51 -0.34 11.20
C LEU A 179 2.23 0.60 10.04
N LEU A 180 1.90 0.04 8.89
CA LEU A 180 1.51 0.80 7.72
C LEU A 180 -0.01 0.97 7.70
N ILE A 181 -0.47 2.14 7.29
CA ILE A 181 -1.88 2.41 7.03
C ILE A 181 -1.98 2.84 5.58
N SER A 182 -2.85 2.16 4.84
CA SER A 182 -3.08 2.47 3.44
C SER A 182 -4.52 2.16 3.06
N HIS A 183 -4.99 2.79 2.00
CA HIS A 183 -6.22 2.41 1.31
C HIS A 183 -5.93 1.82 -0.08
N ASP A 184 -4.68 1.88 -0.56
CA ASP A 184 -4.28 1.27 -1.82
C ASP A 184 -3.94 -0.21 -1.61
N LEU A 185 -4.64 -1.06 -2.33
CA LEU A 185 -4.60 -2.50 -2.22
C LEU A 185 -3.41 -3.09 -3.00
N HIS A 186 -3.06 -2.50 -4.14
CA HIS A 186 -2.15 -3.11 -5.11
C HIS A 186 -0.72 -3.17 -4.57
N VAL A 187 -0.31 -2.13 -3.85
CA VAL A 187 1.07 -2.04 -3.37
C VAL A 187 1.25 -2.66 -1.98
N VAL A 188 0.18 -2.71 -1.18
CA VAL A 188 0.20 -3.34 0.15
C VAL A 188 0.46 -4.83 0.07
N MET A 189 -0.07 -5.52 -0.96
CA MET A 189 0.06 -6.97 -1.06
C MET A 189 1.50 -7.45 -1.33
N ALA A 190 2.31 -6.66 -2.01
CA ALA A 190 3.70 -7.01 -2.31
C ALA A 190 4.67 -6.61 -1.18
N ALA A 191 4.23 -5.79 -0.22
CA ALA A 191 5.11 -5.13 0.74
C ALA A 191 4.85 -5.41 2.22
N THR A 192 3.90 -6.30 2.53
CA THR A 192 3.42 -6.51 3.88
C THR A 192 3.51 -7.98 4.27
N ASP A 193 3.92 -8.26 5.52
CA ASP A 193 3.92 -9.63 6.05
C ASP A 193 2.51 -10.06 6.50
N ARG A 194 1.77 -9.12 7.11
CA ARG A 194 0.40 -9.35 7.59
C ARG A 194 -0.54 -8.16 7.34
N VAL A 195 -1.71 -8.44 6.79
CA VAL A 195 -2.75 -7.45 6.47
C VAL A 195 -3.90 -7.57 7.46
N ILE A 196 -4.43 -6.44 7.93
CA ILE A 196 -5.61 -6.33 8.78
C ILE A 196 -6.62 -5.42 8.09
N CYS A 197 -7.79 -5.95 7.78
CA CYS A 197 -8.90 -5.23 7.19
C CYS A 197 -9.75 -4.58 8.28
N LEU A 198 -10.01 -3.29 8.15
CA LEU A 198 -10.77 -2.50 9.11
C LEU A 198 -12.00 -1.87 8.45
N ASN A 199 -13.17 -2.05 9.07
CA ASN A 199 -14.42 -1.35 8.76
C ASN A 199 -15.19 -1.03 10.06
N GLY A 200 -14.60 -0.21 10.93
CA GLY A 200 -15.09 0.02 12.31
C GLY A 200 -14.82 -1.16 13.27
N HIS A 201 -14.49 -2.33 12.74
CA HIS A 201 -14.03 -3.52 13.44
C HIS A 201 -13.03 -4.28 12.54
N VAL A 202 -12.35 -5.29 13.08
CA VAL A 202 -11.48 -6.16 12.28
C VAL A 202 -12.33 -7.16 11.50
N CYS A 203 -12.38 -7.01 10.17
CA CYS A 203 -13.16 -7.89 9.30
C CYS A 203 -12.38 -9.12 8.84
N CYS A 204 -11.09 -8.94 8.52
CA CYS A 204 -10.18 -9.98 8.12
C CYS A 204 -8.76 -9.69 8.62
N SER A 205 -7.98 -10.73 8.87
CA SER A 205 -6.56 -10.62 9.22
C SER A 205 -5.81 -11.86 8.72
N GLY A 206 -4.65 -11.67 8.09
CA GLY A 206 -3.85 -12.77 7.57
C GLY A 206 -2.70 -12.31 6.70
N THR A 207 -2.07 -13.25 5.99
CA THR A 207 -1.10 -12.91 4.94
C THR A 207 -1.83 -12.22 3.77
N PRO A 208 -1.14 -11.43 2.93
CA PRO A 208 -1.74 -10.83 1.74
C PRO A 208 -2.53 -11.82 0.88
N THR A 209 -1.97 -12.99 0.62
CA THR A 209 -2.59 -14.06 -0.19
C THR A 209 -3.88 -14.60 0.44
N ALA A 210 -3.90 -14.78 1.76
CA ALA A 210 -5.08 -15.26 2.48
C ALA A 210 -6.19 -14.20 2.51
N VAL A 211 -5.82 -12.92 2.64
CA VAL A 211 -6.79 -11.81 2.67
C VAL A 211 -7.37 -11.56 1.28
N ALA A 212 -6.56 -11.61 0.21
CA ALA A 212 -7.00 -11.42 -1.17
C ALA A 212 -8.09 -12.41 -1.61
N SER A 213 -8.01 -13.65 -1.13
CA SER A 213 -8.96 -14.72 -1.44
C SER A 213 -10.24 -14.68 -0.58
N SER A 214 -10.25 -13.93 0.53
CA SER A 214 -11.38 -13.86 1.46
C SER A 214 -12.63 -13.19 0.87
N ALA A 215 -13.81 -13.68 1.26
CA ALA A 215 -15.10 -13.15 0.80
C ALA A 215 -15.37 -11.75 1.40
N GLU A 216 -14.93 -11.53 2.64
CA GLU A 216 -15.08 -10.29 3.38
C GLU A 216 -14.29 -9.15 2.72
N TYR A 217 -13.07 -9.43 2.26
CA TYR A 217 -12.27 -8.48 1.49
C TYR A 217 -12.95 -8.12 0.16
N LYS A 218 -13.44 -9.11 -0.59
CA LYS A 218 -14.18 -8.89 -1.84
C LYS A 218 -15.45 -8.06 -1.63
N ALA A 219 -16.14 -8.25 -0.49
CA ALA A 219 -17.31 -7.46 -0.12
C ALA A 219 -16.96 -6.00 0.25
N LEU A 220 -15.82 -5.77 0.91
CA LEU A 220 -15.37 -4.44 1.31
C LEU A 220 -14.88 -3.57 0.15
N PHE A 221 -14.23 -4.19 -0.84
CA PHE A 221 -13.55 -3.47 -1.93
C PHE A 221 -14.20 -3.67 -3.31
N GLY A 222 -15.24 -4.51 -3.41
CA GLY A 222 -16.03 -4.74 -4.62
C GLY A 222 -15.31 -5.51 -5.74
N GLY A 223 -16.06 -5.89 -6.78
CA GLY A 223 -15.56 -6.71 -7.90
C GLY A 223 -14.43 -6.07 -8.72
N ARG A 224 -14.25 -4.74 -8.67
CA ARG A 224 -13.13 -4.04 -9.34
C ARG A 224 -11.78 -4.30 -8.68
N ALA A 225 -11.72 -4.43 -7.36
CA ALA A 225 -10.49 -4.80 -6.66
C ALA A 225 -10.12 -6.27 -6.95
N ALA A 226 -11.12 -7.15 -7.05
CA ALA A 226 -10.93 -8.54 -7.44
C ALA A 226 -10.43 -8.68 -8.89
N SER A 227 -10.92 -7.86 -9.83
CA SER A 227 -10.43 -7.89 -11.22
C SER A 227 -9.00 -7.38 -11.37
N THR A 228 -8.58 -6.36 -10.61
CA THR A 228 -7.18 -5.88 -10.68
C THR A 228 -6.21 -6.82 -9.97
N LEU A 229 -6.68 -7.57 -8.96
CA LEU A 229 -5.91 -8.66 -8.35
C LEU A 229 -5.81 -9.89 -9.25
N ALA A 230 -6.84 -10.20 -10.04
CA ALA A 230 -6.80 -11.27 -11.04
C ALA A 230 -5.72 -11.00 -12.11
N VAL A 231 -5.51 -9.73 -12.50
CA VAL A 231 -4.39 -9.31 -13.37
C VAL A 231 -3.01 -9.61 -12.74
N TYR A 232 -2.89 -9.63 -11.41
CA TYR A 232 -1.65 -9.95 -10.70
C TYR A 232 -1.45 -11.45 -10.49
N GLU A 233 -2.55 -12.22 -10.40
CA GLU A 233 -2.54 -13.70 -10.39
C GLU A 233 -2.31 -14.31 -11.79
N HIS A 234 -2.40 -13.52 -12.87
CA HIS A 234 -1.82 -13.91 -14.14
C HIS A 234 -0.31 -14.01 -13.92
N HIS A 235 0.15 -15.21 -13.58
CA HIS A 235 1.55 -15.58 -13.64
C HIS A 235 2.12 -15.00 -14.95
N HIS A 236 3.06 -14.06 -14.84
CA HIS A 236 3.83 -13.62 -16.00
C HIS A 236 4.77 -14.76 -16.39
N ASP A 237 4.19 -15.80 -16.98
CA ASP A 237 4.87 -16.90 -17.64
C ASP A 237 5.23 -16.53 -19.09
N HIS A 238 5.07 -15.27 -19.48
CA HIS A 238 5.37 -14.79 -20.81
C HIS A 238 6.33 -13.60 -20.84
N THR A 239 7.15 -13.56 -21.90
CA THR A 239 8.13 -12.51 -22.18
C THR A 239 7.70 -11.75 -23.44
N HIS A 240 7.61 -10.42 -23.37
CA HIS A 240 7.32 -9.60 -24.54
C HIS A 240 8.57 -9.42 -25.41
N LEU A 241 8.43 -9.68 -26.71
CA LEU A 241 9.45 -9.45 -27.71
C LEU A 241 9.46 -7.98 -28.15
N PRO A 242 10.59 -7.44 -28.65
CA PRO A 242 10.71 -6.03 -29.06
C PRO A 242 9.76 -5.60 -30.19
N ASP A 243 9.16 -6.56 -30.89
CA ASP A 243 8.18 -6.36 -31.96
C ASP A 243 6.72 -6.39 -31.47
N GLY A 244 6.50 -6.55 -30.16
CA GLY A 244 5.18 -6.55 -29.53
C GLY A 244 4.55 -7.93 -29.34
N ARG A 245 5.18 -9.01 -29.82
CA ARG A 245 4.67 -10.38 -29.65
C ARG A 245 4.97 -10.95 -28.25
N VAL A 246 4.21 -11.94 -27.84
CA VAL A 246 4.23 -12.51 -26.48
C VAL A 246 4.78 -13.93 -26.55
N LYS A 247 5.89 -14.22 -25.88
CA LYS A 247 6.49 -15.56 -25.80
C LYS A 247 6.13 -16.23 -24.47
N HIS A 248 5.32 -17.27 -24.49
CA HIS A 248 4.89 -18.04 -23.31
C HIS A 248 5.99 -19.01 -22.82
N ALA A 249 5.84 -19.52 -21.60
CA ALA A 249 6.82 -20.40 -20.95
C ALA A 249 7.01 -21.75 -21.66
N ASP A 250 6.00 -22.19 -22.41
CA ASP A 250 6.04 -23.38 -23.27
C ASP A 250 6.79 -23.15 -24.60
N GLY A 251 7.22 -21.92 -24.87
CA GLY A 251 7.93 -21.51 -26.08
C GLY A 251 7.04 -21.04 -27.23
N THR A 252 5.72 -21.04 -27.07
CA THR A 252 4.78 -20.52 -28.08
C THR A 252 4.81 -18.99 -28.13
N ILE A 253 4.46 -18.42 -29.29
CA ILE A 253 4.46 -16.97 -29.52
C ILE A 253 3.06 -16.54 -30.02
N THR A 254 2.37 -15.66 -29.29
CA THR A 254 1.06 -15.09 -29.66
C THR A 254 1.15 -13.59 -29.93
N GLU A 255 0.18 -13.05 -30.68
CA GLU A 255 0.10 -11.60 -30.94
C GLU A 255 -0.51 -10.83 -29.75
N HIS A 256 -1.29 -11.48 -28.89
CA HIS A 256 -2.00 -10.87 -27.76
C HIS A 256 -1.92 -11.72 -26.48
N CYS A 257 -2.11 -11.09 -25.31
CA CYS A 257 -2.08 -11.71 -23.97
C CYS A 257 -3.48 -12.15 -23.50
N HIS A 258 -4.34 -12.66 -24.38
CA HIS A 258 -5.70 -13.06 -23.98
C HIS A 258 -5.76 -14.54 -23.57
N PRO A 259 -6.42 -14.88 -22.44
CA PRO A 259 -6.52 -16.25 -21.95
C PRO A 259 -7.36 -17.19 -22.84
N GLU A 260 -7.98 -16.69 -23.92
CA GLU A 260 -8.77 -17.50 -24.87
C GLU A 260 -8.00 -17.92 -26.13
N ASP A 261 -6.72 -17.53 -26.29
CA ASP A 261 -5.91 -17.89 -27.46
C ASP A 261 -5.33 -19.32 -27.40
N GLY A 262 -5.62 -20.04 -26.31
CA GLY A 262 -5.30 -21.46 -26.14
C GLY A 262 -6.49 -22.34 -26.51
N HIS A 263 -6.38 -23.03 -27.64
CA HIS A 263 -7.24 -24.11 -28.17
C HIS A 263 -8.37 -23.71 -29.12
N HIS A 264 -8.05 -23.71 -30.42
CA HIS A 264 -8.96 -24.26 -31.44
C HIS A 264 -8.14 -24.94 -32.55
N ASP A 265 -7.81 -26.22 -32.32
CA ASP A 265 -7.62 -27.18 -33.41
C ASP A 265 -8.99 -27.47 -34.02
N HIS A 266 -9.27 -26.96 -35.22
CA HIS A 266 -10.23 -27.58 -36.12
C HIS A 266 -9.80 -27.37 -37.57
N GLU A 267 -9.18 -28.42 -38.12
CA GLU A 267 -9.24 -28.73 -39.55
C GLU A 267 -10.70 -28.70 -40.01
N HIS A 268 -11.04 -27.91 -41.04
CA HIS A 268 -12.02 -28.30 -42.06
C HIS A 268 -11.75 -27.57 -43.38
N SER A 269 -11.17 -28.31 -44.32
CA SER A 269 -11.29 -28.07 -45.76
C SER A 269 -12.75 -28.12 -46.17
N HIS A 270 -13.26 -27.12 -46.88
CA HIS A 270 -14.13 -27.28 -48.05
C HIS A 270 -14.17 -25.98 -48.86
N GLY A 271 -13.70 -26.07 -50.11
CA GLY A 271 -13.93 -25.02 -51.10
C GLY A 271 -15.35 -25.08 -51.65
N HIS A 272 -15.85 -23.94 -52.13
CA HIS A 272 -16.40 -23.80 -53.47
C HIS A 272 -16.54 -22.33 -53.85
N ALA A 273 -16.24 -22.08 -55.12
CA ALA A 273 -16.28 -20.80 -55.79
C ALA A 273 -17.70 -20.38 -56.24
N HIS A 274 -17.75 -19.17 -56.80
CA HIS A 274 -18.77 -18.53 -57.65
C HIS A 274 -19.67 -17.50 -56.98
N ASN A 275 -20.19 -16.44 -57.64
CA ASN A 275 -19.78 -15.50 -58.68
C ASN A 275 -21.02 -14.58 -58.90
N HIS A 276 -20.80 -13.31 -59.24
CA HIS A 276 -21.72 -12.36 -59.91
C HIS A 276 -23.02 -11.80 -59.27
N GLY A 277 -23.19 -10.48 -59.49
CA GLY A 277 -24.45 -9.85 -59.94
C GLY A 277 -25.14 -8.98 -58.89
N LYS A 278 -24.96 -7.65 -58.89
CA LYS A 278 -25.71 -6.61 -59.65
C LYS A 278 -27.18 -6.38 -59.23
N ASP A 279 -27.46 -5.09 -59.06
CA ASP A 279 -28.70 -4.34 -59.31
C ASP A 279 -29.80 -4.31 -58.22
N GLY A 280 -30.31 -3.09 -57.97
CA GLY A 280 -31.61 -2.88 -57.32
C GLY A 280 -31.82 -1.56 -56.56
N ILE A 281 -31.86 -0.42 -57.26
CA ILE A 281 -32.45 0.84 -56.78
C ILE A 281 -33.95 0.86 -57.13
N GLY A 282 -34.80 1.34 -56.21
CA GLY A 282 -36.17 1.82 -56.48
C GLY A 282 -37.12 1.50 -55.30
N LYS A 283 -37.48 2.43 -54.41
CA LYS A 283 -38.42 3.57 -54.50
C LYS A 283 -39.90 3.22 -54.32
N ASP A 284 -40.52 4.07 -53.50
CA ASP A 284 -41.95 4.44 -53.36
C ASP A 284 -42.86 3.33 -52.80
N GLY A 285 -43.69 3.52 -51.77
CA GLY A 285 -44.39 4.70 -51.25
C GLY A 285 -45.86 4.28 -51.07
N HIS A 286 -46.51 4.62 -49.95
CA HIS A 286 -47.95 4.92 -49.91
C HIS A 286 -48.37 5.48 -48.55
N ASP A 287 -49.08 6.60 -48.65
CA ASP A 287 -49.76 7.36 -47.63
C ASP A 287 -50.89 6.58 -46.91
N ALA A 288 -51.07 6.88 -45.63
CA ALA A 288 -52.35 7.30 -45.03
C ALA A 288 -52.10 7.88 -43.62
#